data_AF-A0A2A5AZ19-F1
#
_entry.id   AF-A0A2A5AZ19-F1
#
_cell.length_a   1.000
_cell.length_b   1.000
_cell.length_c   1.000
_cell.angle_alpha   90.00
_cell.angle_beta   90.00
_cell.angle_gamma   90.00
#
_symmetry.space_group_name_H-M   'P 1'
#
loop_
_entity.id
_entity.type
_entity.pdbx_description
1 polymer ?
#
loop_
_entity_poly.entity_id
_entity_poly.type
_entity_poly.pdbx_seq_one_letter_code
_entity_poly.pdbx_strand_id
1 'polypeptide(L)'
;MSRSSNSENITISTVSVAYMVAQIRAKQLASKASQDELLRHIVEYLESEAAAEITGASFATIMAELVETELKHSYSFEDLELVGYPIKYNKTKLILEMVQSWVSTSDDSLMADITNNTLHNGQGNTVLSELPRLQAPSQVSSWGNENPVVNTALLLIGASHFTQDDLTFTGAATFFPFFDPTHVVDGYSNIFGASNGMILVGDYQYGGHRYFSNPAHGLKQQLFGAEDCSSAVAKATGLGKYVVEVTTTSLREAYTSPKWGGHYTAITSTYQEEIDWAKVQPGDIYIRGGHTAIIASAPDQHGFETLEFNRDIESNTKHKLLGGGMYHRTTDPQGKDIYFLCQPAKDFKESCSATDLLQLIDQRYEEMYGDNVPVDVAGDCGIFLQL
;
A
#
# COMPACT_ATOMS: atom_id res chain seq x y z
N MET A 1 -4.58 20.25 -18.81
CA MET A 1 -3.15 20.56 -19.00
C MET A 1 -2.36 19.66 -18.06
N SER A 2 -1.70 18.64 -18.62
CA SER A 2 -0.85 17.71 -17.88
C SER A 2 0.39 18.45 -17.38
N ARG A 3 0.56 18.57 -16.07
CA ARG A 3 1.81 19.05 -15.48
C ARG A 3 2.52 17.84 -14.89
N SER A 4 3.58 17.42 -15.57
CA SER A 4 4.64 16.60 -15.01
C SER A 4 5.36 17.46 -13.96
N SER A 5 4.99 17.35 -12.68
CA SER A 5 5.97 17.62 -11.64
C SER A 5 6.84 16.37 -11.57
N ASN A 6 8.01 16.42 -12.21
CA ASN A 6 8.94 15.29 -12.23
C ASN A 6 9.31 14.93 -10.80
N SER A 7 9.00 13.69 -10.43
CA SER A 7 9.60 12.93 -9.34
C SER A 7 11.13 13.08 -9.28
N GLU A 8 11.76 13.30 -10.44
CA GLU A 8 13.21 13.40 -10.69
C GLU A 8 13.94 14.52 -9.92
N ASN A 9 13.23 15.47 -9.28
CA ASN A 9 13.85 16.65 -8.66
C ASN A 9 13.82 16.67 -7.12
N ILE A 10 13.34 15.61 -6.45
CA ILE A 10 13.38 15.58 -4.98
C ILE A 10 14.81 15.27 -4.53
N THR A 11 15.40 16.20 -3.78
CA THR A 11 16.66 15.97 -3.07
C THR A 11 16.36 15.32 -1.73
N ILE A 12 16.98 14.16 -1.48
CA ILE A 12 16.86 13.43 -0.22
C ILE A 12 17.99 13.89 0.70
N SER A 13 17.65 14.68 1.71
CA SER A 13 18.62 15.23 2.68
C SER A 13 18.34 14.85 4.13
N THR A 14 17.21 14.22 4.41
CA THR A 14 16.80 13.85 5.77
C THR A 14 16.52 12.36 5.89
N VAL A 15 16.82 11.80 7.06
CA VAL A 15 16.59 10.37 7.35
C VAL A 15 15.12 9.98 7.19
N SER A 16 14.17 10.82 7.62
CA SER A 16 12.74 10.50 7.53
C SER A 16 12.25 10.43 6.08
N VAL A 17 12.74 11.32 5.20
CA VAL A 17 12.45 11.24 3.76
C VAL A 17 13.07 9.96 3.19
N ALA A 18 14.35 9.70 3.44
CA ALA A 18 15.03 8.51 2.94
C ALA A 18 14.32 7.22 3.37
N TYR A 19 13.94 7.13 4.64
CA TYR A 19 13.24 5.98 5.20
C TYR A 19 11.85 5.78 4.60
N MET A 20 11.12 6.87 4.33
CA MET A 20 9.83 6.77 3.67
C MET A 20 9.96 6.32 2.21
N VAL A 21 10.98 6.81 1.49
CA VAL A 21 11.30 6.33 0.13
C VAL A 21 11.64 4.84 0.16
N ALA A 22 12.45 4.37 1.11
CA ALA A 22 12.78 2.95 1.26
C ALA A 22 11.55 2.08 1.53
N GLN A 23 10.63 2.51 2.41
CA GLN A 23 9.38 1.78 2.66
C GLN A 23 8.53 1.66 1.39
N ILE A 24 8.33 2.77 0.67
CA ILE A 24 7.54 2.78 -0.58
C ILE A 24 8.21 1.88 -1.62
N ARG A 25 9.52 2.02 -1.83
CA ARG A 25 10.23 1.27 -2.87
C ARG A 25 10.27 -0.23 -2.61
N ALA A 26 10.60 -0.64 -1.38
CA ALA A 26 10.62 -2.05 -1.00
C ALA A 26 9.26 -2.74 -1.22
N LYS A 27 8.15 -2.01 -1.05
CA LYS A 27 6.81 -2.50 -1.39
C LYS A 27 6.61 -2.75 -2.88
N GLN A 28 7.07 -1.83 -3.73
CA GLN A 28 6.97 -1.99 -5.18
C GLN A 28 7.75 -3.23 -5.64
N LEU A 29 8.97 -3.42 -5.11
CA LEU A 29 9.82 -4.56 -5.43
C LEU A 29 9.21 -5.89 -4.98
N ALA A 30 8.70 -5.96 -3.75
CA ALA A 30 8.04 -7.17 -3.24
C ALA A 30 6.76 -7.52 -4.02
N SER A 31 5.96 -6.51 -4.36
CA SER A 31 4.76 -6.71 -5.14
C SER A 31 5.09 -7.18 -6.57
N LYS A 32 6.16 -6.63 -7.16
CA LYS A 32 6.69 -7.09 -8.45
C LYS A 32 7.12 -8.55 -8.37
N ALA A 33 7.96 -8.91 -7.41
CA ALA A 33 8.45 -10.28 -7.24
C ALA A 33 7.29 -11.28 -7.08
N SER A 34 6.28 -10.92 -6.27
CA SER A 34 5.07 -11.73 -6.10
C SER A 34 4.29 -11.91 -7.40
N GLN A 35 4.09 -10.82 -8.17
CA GLN A 35 3.40 -10.90 -9.44
C GLN A 35 4.18 -11.68 -10.49
N ASP A 36 5.52 -11.59 -10.51
CA ASP A 36 6.36 -12.38 -11.41
C ASP A 36 6.24 -13.86 -11.11
N GLU A 37 6.21 -14.24 -9.83
CA GLU A 37 6.07 -15.63 -9.42
C GLU A 37 4.68 -16.20 -9.80
N LEU A 38 3.61 -15.45 -9.50
CA LEU A 38 2.26 -15.85 -9.90
C LEU A 38 2.13 -15.94 -11.43
N LEU A 39 2.72 -14.99 -12.15
CA LEU A 39 2.74 -14.99 -13.61
C LEU A 39 3.50 -16.20 -14.16
N ARG A 40 4.65 -16.54 -13.58
CA ARG A 40 5.47 -17.70 -13.96
C ARG A 40 4.65 -18.98 -13.89
N HIS A 41 3.93 -19.22 -12.79
CA HIS A 41 3.08 -20.41 -12.66
C HIS A 41 2.00 -20.51 -13.75
N ILE A 42 1.37 -19.40 -14.11
CA ILE A 42 0.36 -19.38 -15.17
C ILE A 42 1.01 -19.69 -16.52
N VAL A 43 2.13 -19.05 -16.85
CA VAL A 43 2.83 -19.25 -18.12
C VAL A 43 3.35 -20.68 -18.25
N GLU A 44 3.97 -21.23 -17.21
CA GLU A 44 4.45 -22.62 -17.20
C GLU A 44 3.32 -23.62 -17.43
N TYR A 45 2.15 -23.39 -16.85
CA TYR A 45 0.98 -24.21 -17.12
C TYR A 45 0.54 -24.10 -18.59
N LEU A 46 0.45 -22.88 -19.13
CA LEU A 46 0.04 -22.64 -20.53
C LEU A 46 1.04 -23.21 -21.56
N GLU A 47 2.31 -23.34 -21.20
CA GLU A 47 3.35 -23.97 -22.03
C GLU A 47 3.43 -25.50 -21.87
N SER A 48 2.69 -26.07 -20.91
CA SER A 48 2.69 -27.51 -20.62
C SER A 48 1.81 -28.32 -21.59
N GLU A 49 2.07 -29.64 -21.69
CA GLU A 49 1.22 -30.55 -22.47
C GLU A 49 -0.23 -30.58 -21.96
N ALA A 50 -0.48 -30.28 -20.68
CA ALA A 50 -1.82 -30.23 -20.11
C ALA A 50 -2.66 -29.07 -20.67
N ALA A 51 -2.02 -28.01 -21.17
CA ALA A 51 -2.67 -26.85 -21.76
C ALA A 51 -2.69 -26.86 -23.30
N ALA A 52 -2.28 -27.96 -23.95
CA ALA A 52 -2.13 -28.02 -25.41
C ALA A 52 -3.38 -27.64 -26.22
N GLU A 53 -4.57 -27.82 -25.64
CA GLU A 53 -5.87 -27.51 -26.27
C GLU A 53 -6.48 -26.18 -25.75
N ILE A 54 -5.79 -25.46 -24.86
CA ILE A 54 -6.28 -24.18 -24.33
C ILE A 54 -6.06 -23.10 -25.38
N THR A 55 -7.16 -22.61 -25.93
CA THR A 55 -7.23 -21.41 -26.77
C THR A 55 -7.38 -20.14 -25.92
N GLY A 56 -7.13 -18.96 -26.52
CA GLY A 56 -7.38 -17.67 -25.88
C GLY A 56 -8.82 -17.52 -25.37
N ALA A 57 -9.81 -17.93 -26.18
CA ALA A 57 -11.23 -17.90 -25.81
C ALA A 57 -11.55 -18.80 -24.61
N SER A 58 -11.05 -20.04 -24.62
CA SER A 58 -11.25 -20.96 -23.50
C SER A 58 -10.53 -20.48 -22.23
N PHE A 59 -9.33 -19.90 -22.37
CA PHE A 59 -8.60 -19.33 -21.25
C PHE A 59 -9.37 -18.16 -20.62
N ALA A 60 -9.87 -17.23 -21.43
CA ALA A 60 -10.68 -16.11 -20.96
C ALA A 60 -11.95 -16.58 -20.24
N THR A 61 -12.59 -17.62 -20.78
CA THR A 61 -13.77 -18.25 -20.15
C THR A 61 -13.42 -18.86 -18.79
N ILE A 62 -12.34 -19.65 -18.70
CA ILE A 62 -11.86 -20.24 -17.44
C ILE A 62 -11.59 -19.13 -16.41
N MET A 63 -10.84 -18.10 -16.79
CA MET A 63 -10.54 -16.99 -15.88
C MET A 63 -11.81 -16.25 -15.43
N ALA A 64 -12.78 -16.05 -16.33
CA ALA A 64 -14.05 -15.41 -15.98
C ALA A 64 -14.85 -16.24 -14.97
N GLU A 65 -14.92 -17.55 -15.15
CA GLU A 65 -15.60 -18.48 -14.24
C GLU A 65 -14.93 -18.53 -12.86
N LEU A 66 -13.60 -18.54 -12.83
CA LEU A 66 -12.84 -18.48 -11.57
C LEU A 66 -13.10 -17.17 -10.83
N VAL A 67 -13.03 -16.03 -11.51
CA VAL A 67 -13.31 -14.71 -10.90
C VAL A 67 -14.75 -14.62 -10.40
N GLU A 68 -15.72 -15.13 -11.17
CA GLU A 68 -17.12 -15.16 -10.74
C GLU A 68 -17.32 -16.05 -9.50
N THR A 69 -16.62 -17.18 -9.43
CA THR A 69 -16.61 -18.06 -8.26
C THR A 69 -16.09 -17.32 -7.04
N GLU A 70 -14.96 -16.62 -7.16
CA GLU A 70 -14.38 -15.84 -6.06
C GLU A 70 -15.29 -14.68 -5.61
N LEU A 71 -15.97 -14.03 -6.55
CA LEU A 71 -16.95 -12.99 -6.25
C LEU A 71 -18.17 -13.50 -5.49
N LYS A 72 -18.71 -14.66 -5.88
CA LYS A 72 -19.87 -15.28 -5.21
C LYS A 72 -19.54 -15.67 -3.76
N HIS A 73 -18.31 -16.08 -3.50
CA HIS A 73 -17.83 -16.46 -2.16
C HIS A 73 -17.19 -15.30 -1.38
N SER A 74 -17.20 -14.08 -1.93
CA SER A 74 -16.72 -12.90 -1.20
C SER A 74 -17.66 -12.55 -0.04
N TYR A 75 -17.10 -12.33 1.15
CA TYR A 75 -17.85 -12.03 2.38
C TYR A 75 -18.92 -10.96 2.17
N SER A 76 -20.13 -11.23 2.68
CA SER A 76 -21.15 -10.19 2.81
C SER A 76 -20.72 -9.19 3.89
N PHE A 77 -21.16 -7.94 3.78
CA PHE A 77 -20.83 -6.89 4.75
C PHE A 77 -21.32 -7.25 6.17
N GLU A 78 -22.46 -7.95 6.27
CA GLU A 78 -23.09 -8.35 7.53
C GLU A 78 -22.25 -9.38 8.30
N ASP A 79 -21.55 -10.30 7.59
CA ASP A 79 -20.67 -11.29 8.21
C ASP A 79 -19.37 -10.67 8.74
N LEU A 80 -18.85 -9.64 8.06
CA LEU A 80 -17.59 -8.96 8.43
C LEU A 80 -17.70 -8.14 9.72
N GLU A 81 -18.87 -7.54 10.00
CA GLU A 81 -19.10 -6.82 11.26
C GLU A 81 -19.12 -7.76 12.48
N LEU A 82 -19.65 -8.98 12.32
CA LEU A 82 -19.77 -9.97 13.40
C LEU A 82 -18.41 -10.54 13.82
N VAL A 83 -17.46 -10.66 12.88
CA VAL A 83 -16.11 -11.21 13.13
C VAL A 83 -15.06 -10.15 13.48
N GLY A 84 -15.48 -8.89 13.65
CA GLY A 84 -14.60 -7.78 14.03
C GLY A 84 -13.59 -7.41 12.94
N TYR A 85 -14.01 -7.44 11.67
CA TYR A 85 -13.11 -7.22 10.53
C TYR A 85 -12.60 -5.77 10.40
N PRO A 86 -11.29 -5.51 10.26
CA PRO A 86 -10.65 -4.18 10.33
C PRO A 86 -11.08 -3.16 9.29
N ILE A 87 -11.78 -3.59 8.24
CA ILE A 87 -12.16 -2.75 7.12
C ILE A 87 -13.67 -2.71 7.01
N LYS A 88 -14.23 -1.51 7.12
CA LYS A 88 -15.68 -1.26 6.97
C LYS A 88 -16.19 -1.75 5.61
N TYR A 89 -15.36 -1.82 4.57
CA TYR A 89 -15.74 -2.25 3.23
C TYR A 89 -14.95 -3.49 2.79
N ASN A 90 -15.62 -4.46 2.15
CA ASN A 90 -14.96 -5.62 1.55
C ASN A 90 -14.15 -5.16 0.30
N LYS A 91 -12.90 -4.74 0.52
CA LYS A 91 -12.01 -4.26 -0.56
C LYS A 91 -11.69 -5.34 -1.58
N THR A 92 -11.47 -6.58 -1.12
CA THR A 92 -11.25 -7.72 -2.00
C THR A 92 -12.40 -7.85 -2.99
N LYS A 93 -13.66 -7.71 -2.55
CA LYS A 93 -14.81 -7.70 -3.46
C LYS A 93 -14.73 -6.58 -4.52
N LEU A 94 -14.42 -5.35 -4.13
CA LEU A 94 -14.28 -4.24 -5.09
C LEU A 94 -13.19 -4.53 -6.13
N ILE A 95 -12.05 -5.09 -5.69
CA ILE A 95 -10.95 -5.45 -6.59
C ILE A 95 -11.36 -6.57 -7.53
N LEU A 96 -12.07 -7.58 -7.02
CA LEU A 96 -12.59 -8.68 -7.84
C LEU A 96 -13.61 -8.19 -8.88
N GLU A 97 -14.44 -7.19 -8.57
CA GLU A 97 -15.32 -6.55 -9.56
C GLU A 97 -14.52 -5.86 -10.66
N MET A 98 -13.36 -5.29 -10.34
CA MET A 98 -12.46 -4.66 -11.31
C MET A 98 -11.73 -5.70 -12.17
N VAL A 99 -11.30 -6.80 -11.56
CA VAL A 99 -10.75 -7.97 -12.27
C VAL A 99 -11.79 -8.54 -13.23
N GLN A 100 -13.03 -8.74 -12.78
CA GLN A 100 -14.12 -9.24 -13.62
C GLN A 100 -14.37 -8.32 -14.82
N SER A 101 -14.39 -7.01 -14.58
CA SER A 101 -14.51 -6.03 -15.66
C SER A 101 -13.37 -6.15 -16.66
N TRP A 102 -12.13 -6.34 -16.19
CA TRP A 102 -10.96 -6.47 -17.07
C TRP A 102 -11.04 -7.75 -17.91
N VAL A 103 -11.24 -8.91 -17.27
CA VAL A 103 -11.37 -10.21 -17.97
C VAL A 103 -12.46 -10.15 -19.05
N SER A 104 -13.60 -9.53 -18.74
CA SER A 104 -14.71 -9.39 -19.68
C SER A 104 -14.39 -8.48 -20.88
N THR A 105 -13.42 -7.56 -20.75
CA THR A 105 -13.02 -6.64 -21.82
C THR A 105 -11.83 -7.15 -22.65
N SER A 106 -10.97 -8.00 -22.07
CA SER A 106 -9.84 -8.59 -22.78
C SER A 106 -10.26 -9.74 -23.71
N ASP A 107 -11.33 -10.47 -23.37
CA ASP A 107 -11.87 -11.55 -24.21
C ASP A 107 -10.74 -12.53 -24.65
N ASP A 108 -10.68 -12.93 -25.92
CA ASP A 108 -9.67 -13.84 -26.46
C ASP A 108 -8.21 -13.35 -26.32
N SER A 109 -7.95 -12.06 -26.07
CA SER A 109 -6.58 -11.52 -25.93
C SER A 109 -5.97 -11.79 -24.57
N LEU A 110 -6.75 -12.14 -23.54
CA LEU A 110 -6.27 -12.24 -22.16
C LEU A 110 -5.09 -13.19 -22.00
N MET A 111 -5.13 -14.34 -22.69
CA MET A 111 -4.03 -15.31 -22.67
C MET A 111 -2.74 -14.70 -23.22
N ALA A 112 -2.82 -14.06 -24.39
CA ALA A 112 -1.66 -13.42 -25.02
C ALA A 112 -1.16 -12.24 -24.18
N ASP A 113 -2.07 -11.47 -23.58
CA ASP A 113 -1.77 -10.35 -22.71
C ASP A 113 -0.97 -10.81 -21.49
N ILE A 114 -1.44 -11.86 -20.79
CA ILE A 114 -0.73 -12.45 -19.64
C ILE A 114 0.64 -13.00 -20.06
N THR A 115 0.72 -13.84 -21.11
CA THR A 115 1.99 -14.43 -21.55
C THR A 115 3.02 -13.36 -21.97
N ASN A 116 2.57 -12.22 -22.48
CA ASN A 116 3.44 -11.09 -22.85
C ASN A 116 3.63 -10.06 -21.72
N ASN A 117 3.24 -10.37 -20.48
CA ASN A 117 3.31 -9.46 -19.33
C ASN A 117 2.65 -8.09 -19.63
N THR A 118 1.52 -8.11 -20.32
CA THR A 118 0.66 -6.96 -20.59
C THR A 118 -0.57 -7.11 -19.70
N LEU A 119 -0.52 -6.54 -18.50
CA LEU A 119 -1.54 -6.72 -17.47
C LEU A 119 -2.59 -5.59 -17.51
N HIS A 120 -3.33 -5.39 -16.41
CA HIS A 120 -4.43 -4.44 -16.33
C HIS A 120 -4.00 -3.05 -16.82
N ASN A 121 -4.87 -2.39 -17.58
CA ASN A 121 -4.59 -1.08 -18.19
C ASN A 121 -3.38 -1.08 -19.15
N GLY A 122 -3.04 -2.24 -19.73
CA GLY A 122 -1.92 -2.39 -20.67
C GLY A 122 -0.55 -2.16 -20.04
N GLN A 123 -0.45 -2.25 -18.71
CA GLN A 123 0.79 -2.05 -17.98
C GLN A 123 1.44 -3.40 -17.68
N GLY A 124 2.76 -3.50 -17.83
CA GLY A 124 3.50 -4.68 -17.39
C GLY A 124 3.90 -4.63 -15.92
N ASN A 125 4.36 -5.76 -15.41
CA ASN A 125 4.93 -5.91 -14.06
C ASN A 125 6.34 -5.29 -13.96
N THR A 126 6.45 -3.99 -14.21
CA THR A 126 7.74 -3.27 -14.25
C THR A 126 7.75 -2.14 -13.23
N VAL A 127 8.78 -2.13 -12.39
CA VAL A 127 8.99 -1.05 -11.43
C VAL A 127 9.76 0.10 -12.11
N LEU A 128 9.15 1.29 -12.14
CA LEU A 128 9.73 2.47 -12.78
C LEU A 128 10.90 3.05 -11.96
N SER A 129 11.76 3.85 -12.58
CA SER A 129 12.86 4.57 -11.91
C SER A 129 12.40 5.79 -11.09
N GLU A 130 11.11 5.88 -10.79
CA GLU A 130 10.50 6.97 -10.05
C GLU A 130 9.51 6.47 -9.00
N LEU A 131 9.26 7.31 -8.00
CA LEU A 131 8.17 7.09 -7.06
C LEU A 131 6.82 7.34 -7.73
N PRO A 132 5.80 6.52 -7.44
CA PRO A 132 4.51 6.68 -8.05
C PRO A 132 3.83 7.94 -7.54
N ARG A 133 3.03 8.56 -8.41
CA ARG A 133 2.20 9.71 -8.08
C ARG A 133 0.83 9.22 -7.63
N LEU A 134 0.49 9.44 -6.36
CA LEU A 134 -0.83 9.13 -5.84
C LEU A 134 -1.88 9.99 -6.57
N GLN A 135 -3.05 9.41 -6.89
CA GLN A 135 -4.10 10.01 -7.74
C GLN A 135 -3.77 10.14 -9.23
N ALA A 136 -2.59 9.70 -9.68
CA ALA A 136 -2.31 9.67 -11.11
C ALA A 136 -3.28 8.72 -11.85
N PRO A 137 -3.57 8.94 -13.14
CA PRO A 137 -4.37 8.01 -13.91
C PRO A 137 -3.74 6.60 -13.87
N SER A 138 -4.56 5.56 -13.70
CA SER A 138 -4.12 4.16 -13.63
C SER A 138 -3.36 3.71 -14.88
N GLN A 139 -3.58 4.36 -16.02
CA GLN A 139 -2.86 4.12 -17.28
C GLN A 139 -1.38 4.56 -17.27
N VAL A 140 -0.91 5.29 -16.25
CA VAL A 140 0.43 5.89 -16.24
C VAL A 140 1.25 5.66 -14.98
N SER A 141 0.70 5.07 -13.92
CA SER A 141 1.47 4.84 -12.70
C SER A 141 1.13 3.50 -12.07
N SER A 142 1.98 2.52 -12.38
CA SER A 142 1.75 1.11 -12.14
C SER A 142 1.81 0.68 -10.68
N TRP A 143 2.30 1.49 -9.72
CA TRP A 143 2.64 1.01 -8.38
C TRP A 143 2.17 1.83 -7.19
N GLY A 144 1.54 2.99 -7.41
CA GLY A 144 0.86 3.77 -6.37
C GLY A 144 -0.63 3.91 -6.60
N ASN A 145 -1.22 3.03 -7.41
CA ASN A 145 -2.60 3.09 -7.88
C ASN A 145 -3.24 1.69 -7.91
N GLU A 146 -4.39 1.60 -8.56
CA GLU A 146 -5.22 0.42 -8.81
C GLU A 146 -4.50 -0.82 -9.39
N ASN A 147 -3.52 -0.65 -10.27
CA ASN A 147 -3.02 -1.74 -11.12
C ASN A 147 -2.32 -2.89 -10.38
N PRO A 148 -1.40 -2.68 -9.42
CA PRO A 148 -0.78 -3.79 -8.67
C PRO A 148 -1.81 -4.67 -8.02
N VAL A 149 -2.88 -4.04 -7.54
CA VAL A 149 -3.92 -4.70 -6.77
C VAL A 149 -4.78 -5.58 -7.66
N VAL A 150 -5.24 -5.02 -8.79
CA VAL A 150 -6.03 -5.77 -9.78
C VAL A 150 -5.20 -6.89 -10.42
N ASN A 151 -3.95 -6.59 -10.80
CA ASN A 151 -3.02 -7.58 -11.37
C ASN A 151 -2.80 -8.74 -10.41
N THR A 152 -2.45 -8.45 -9.16
CA THR A 152 -2.20 -9.49 -8.15
C THR A 152 -3.43 -10.35 -7.93
N ALA A 153 -4.62 -9.76 -7.85
CA ALA A 153 -5.84 -10.53 -7.68
C ALA A 153 -6.09 -11.48 -8.86
N LEU A 154 -5.98 -11.02 -10.12
CA LEU A 154 -6.13 -11.89 -11.29
C LEU A 154 -5.08 -13.01 -11.31
N LEU A 155 -3.80 -12.64 -11.13
CA LEU A 155 -2.69 -13.58 -11.18
C LEU A 155 -2.77 -14.62 -10.05
N LEU A 156 -3.22 -14.21 -8.85
CA LEU A 156 -3.44 -15.14 -7.73
C LEU A 156 -4.56 -16.13 -8.05
N ILE A 157 -5.66 -15.68 -8.65
CA ILE A 157 -6.76 -16.56 -9.09
C ILE A 157 -6.27 -17.58 -10.11
N GLY A 158 -5.53 -17.14 -11.13
CA GLY A 158 -4.98 -18.01 -12.16
C GLY A 158 -3.98 -19.01 -11.59
N ALA A 159 -2.96 -18.52 -10.87
CA ALA A 159 -1.93 -19.37 -10.30
C ALA A 159 -2.51 -20.41 -9.32
N SER A 160 -3.45 -20.01 -8.45
CA SER A 160 -4.09 -20.94 -7.49
C SER A 160 -4.86 -22.08 -8.18
N HIS A 161 -5.32 -21.85 -9.42
CA HIS A 161 -5.96 -22.88 -10.22
C HIS A 161 -4.96 -23.76 -10.96
N PHE A 162 -3.86 -23.18 -11.45
CA PHE A 162 -2.93 -23.84 -12.37
C PHE A 162 -1.71 -24.49 -11.69
N THR A 163 -1.41 -24.19 -10.43
CA THR A 163 -0.34 -24.84 -9.66
C THR A 163 -0.85 -25.51 -8.38
N GLN A 164 -0.03 -26.40 -7.83
CA GLN A 164 -0.18 -26.99 -6.49
C GLN A 164 0.87 -26.45 -5.51
N ASP A 165 1.75 -25.56 -5.97
CA ASP A 165 2.79 -24.96 -5.15
C ASP A 165 2.21 -23.99 -4.13
N ASP A 166 2.92 -23.84 -3.01
CA ASP A 166 2.59 -22.83 -2.01
C ASP A 166 2.85 -21.42 -2.58
N LEU A 167 1.78 -20.68 -2.83
CA LEU A 167 1.87 -19.33 -3.41
C LEU A 167 2.30 -18.30 -2.39
N THR A 168 3.33 -17.53 -2.73
CA THR A 168 3.78 -16.37 -1.94
C THR A 168 3.39 -15.07 -2.65
N PHE A 169 2.83 -14.11 -1.90
CA PHE A 169 2.31 -12.86 -2.45
C PHE A 169 2.65 -11.62 -1.60
N THR A 170 3.85 -11.63 -1.00
CA THR A 170 4.40 -10.56 -0.16
C THR A 170 4.26 -9.17 -0.78
N GLY A 171 3.72 -8.22 0.00
CA GLY A 171 3.67 -6.81 -0.39
C GLY A 171 2.47 -6.40 -1.23
N ALA A 172 1.93 -7.34 -2.01
CA ALA A 172 0.77 -7.12 -2.85
C ALA A 172 -0.55 -7.52 -2.18
N ALA A 173 -0.51 -8.44 -1.21
CA ALA A 173 -1.65 -8.77 -0.36
C ALA A 173 -1.22 -9.10 1.07
N THR A 174 -2.16 -8.99 2.02
CA THR A 174 -1.93 -9.27 3.44
C THR A 174 -3.04 -10.13 4.01
N PHE A 175 -2.69 -11.16 4.79
CA PHE A 175 -3.65 -11.95 5.53
C PHE A 175 -4.07 -11.25 6.84
N PHE A 176 -5.38 -11.15 7.06
CA PHE A 176 -5.99 -10.57 8.25
C PHE A 176 -6.74 -11.66 9.01
N PRO A 177 -6.22 -12.10 10.18
CA PRO A 177 -6.98 -13.03 11.00
C PRO A 177 -8.22 -12.35 11.59
N PHE A 178 -9.28 -13.12 11.75
CA PHE A 178 -10.51 -12.68 12.40
C PHE A 178 -10.29 -12.49 13.91
N PHE A 179 -11.06 -11.56 14.50
CA PHE A 179 -10.88 -11.16 15.90
C PHE A 179 -11.26 -12.26 16.88
N ASP A 180 -12.31 -13.02 16.58
CA ASP A 180 -12.73 -14.16 17.36
C ASP A 180 -12.16 -15.45 16.72
N PRO A 181 -11.07 -16.03 17.26
CA PRO A 181 -10.49 -17.26 16.72
C PRO A 181 -11.41 -18.48 16.89
N THR A 182 -12.50 -18.34 17.65
CA THR A 182 -13.52 -19.39 17.83
C THR A 182 -14.69 -19.23 16.86
N HIS A 183 -14.80 -18.09 16.18
CA HIS A 183 -15.80 -17.87 15.16
C HIS A 183 -15.32 -18.42 13.83
N VAL A 184 -15.84 -19.59 13.46
CA VAL A 184 -15.63 -20.20 12.15
C VAL A 184 -16.78 -19.75 11.25
N VAL A 185 -16.45 -19.07 10.15
CA VAL A 185 -17.44 -18.76 9.12
C VAL A 185 -17.65 -20.03 8.28
N ASP A 186 -18.63 -20.85 8.66
CA ASP A 186 -18.93 -22.14 8.02
C ASP A 186 -19.34 -21.97 6.55
N GLY A 187 -18.71 -22.74 5.65
CA GLY A 187 -19.02 -22.73 4.22
C GLY A 187 -18.22 -21.72 3.38
N TYR A 188 -17.28 -20.99 3.98
CA TYR A 188 -16.50 -19.95 3.32
C TYR A 188 -15.00 -20.29 3.34
N SER A 189 -14.56 -21.00 2.32
CA SER A 189 -13.13 -21.16 2.02
C SER A 189 -12.94 -20.88 0.54
N ASN A 190 -12.28 -19.77 0.24
CA ASN A 190 -11.85 -19.43 -1.11
C ASN A 190 -10.39 -18.98 -1.07
N ILE A 191 -9.80 -18.66 -2.23
CA ILE A 191 -8.36 -18.32 -2.25
C ILE A 191 -8.06 -17.04 -1.49
N PHE A 192 -9.07 -16.21 -1.22
CA PHE A 192 -8.94 -14.97 -0.46
C PHE A 192 -9.39 -15.09 0.99
N GLY A 193 -9.94 -16.22 1.44
CA GLY A 193 -10.68 -16.29 2.70
C GLY A 193 -10.60 -17.68 3.30
N ALA A 194 -10.21 -17.73 4.56
CA ALA A 194 -10.14 -18.93 5.37
C ALA A 194 -11.07 -18.82 6.59
N SER A 195 -11.27 -19.93 7.28
CA SER A 195 -12.09 -20.01 8.50
C SER A 195 -11.67 -19.04 9.61
N ASN A 196 -10.42 -18.60 9.61
CA ASN A 196 -9.81 -17.77 10.64
C ASN A 196 -9.29 -16.42 10.13
N GLY A 197 -9.57 -16.04 8.88
CA GLY A 197 -9.11 -14.76 8.33
C GLY A 197 -9.32 -14.57 6.83
N MET A 198 -8.93 -13.40 6.32
CA MET A 198 -9.09 -13.04 4.92
C MET A 198 -7.82 -12.37 4.38
N ILE A 199 -7.44 -12.70 3.15
CA ILE A 199 -6.42 -12.02 2.36
C ILE A 199 -7.04 -10.76 1.74
N LEU A 200 -6.36 -9.64 1.95
CA LEU A 200 -6.65 -8.38 1.28
C LEU A 200 -5.57 -8.04 0.28
N VAL A 201 -5.95 -8.10 -0.99
CA VAL A 201 -5.12 -7.58 -2.07
C VAL A 201 -5.16 -6.05 -2.02
N GLY A 202 -4.00 -5.41 -2.18
CA GLY A 202 -3.88 -3.95 -2.18
C GLY A 202 -4.04 -3.27 -0.83
N ASP A 203 -4.15 -4.04 0.26
CA ASP A 203 -3.84 -3.52 1.57
C ASP A 203 -2.34 -3.72 1.81
N TYR A 204 -1.59 -2.64 1.65
CA TYR A 204 -0.14 -2.59 1.70
C TYR A 204 0.32 -2.78 3.15
N GLN A 205 0.16 -3.94 3.78
CA GLN A 205 0.45 -4.14 5.21
C GLN A 205 1.68 -5.03 5.46
N TYR A 206 2.77 -4.48 6.00
CA TYR A 206 3.84 -5.23 6.69
C TYR A 206 3.80 -4.94 8.19
N GLY A 207 3.05 -5.78 8.93
CA GLY A 207 3.02 -5.80 10.41
C GLY A 207 1.78 -5.22 11.13
N GLY A 208 0.74 -6.03 11.36
CA GLY A 208 -0.07 -5.95 12.59
C GLY A 208 -1.52 -5.46 12.43
N HIS A 209 -2.43 -6.07 13.17
CA HIS A 209 -3.88 -5.95 12.95
C HIS A 209 -4.45 -4.67 13.59
N ARG A 210 -5.59 -4.18 13.08
CA ARG A 210 -6.43 -3.28 13.88
C ARG A 210 -7.13 -4.12 14.94
N TYR A 211 -6.80 -3.90 16.20
CA TYR A 211 -7.59 -4.44 17.30
C TYR A 211 -8.77 -3.52 17.56
N PHE A 212 -10.00 -3.92 17.24
CA PHE A 212 -11.15 -3.15 17.70
C PHE A 212 -11.39 -3.38 19.19
N SER A 213 -11.51 -2.29 19.93
CA SER A 213 -12.30 -2.27 21.14
C SER A 213 -13.78 -2.18 20.77
N ASN A 214 -14.52 -3.28 20.85
CA ASN A 214 -15.98 -3.20 20.91
C ASN A 214 -16.36 -2.47 22.22
N PRO A 215 -17.09 -1.34 22.17
CA PRO A 215 -17.55 -0.62 23.37
C PRO A 215 -18.40 -1.48 24.32
N ALA A 216 -18.95 -2.60 23.84
CA ALA A 216 -19.71 -3.53 24.66
C ALA A 216 -18.86 -4.31 25.70
N HIS A 217 -17.53 -4.35 25.56
CA HIS A 217 -16.67 -5.24 26.37
C HIS A 217 -15.43 -4.62 27.03
N GLY A 218 -15.32 -3.28 27.08
CA GLY A 218 -14.39 -2.61 27.99
C GLY A 218 -12.88 -2.80 27.75
N LEU A 219 -12.46 -3.36 26.62
CA LEU A 219 -11.06 -3.39 26.19
C LEU A 219 -10.74 -2.07 25.47
N LYS A 220 -9.56 -1.47 25.71
CA LYS A 220 -9.13 -0.20 25.07
C LYS A 220 -8.10 -0.50 23.98
N GLN A 221 -8.34 0.00 22.77
CA GLN A 221 -7.50 -0.22 21.57
C GLN A 221 -6.11 0.45 21.67
N GLN A 222 -5.11 -0.13 21.00
CA GLN A 222 -3.80 0.47 20.72
C GLN A 222 -3.59 0.45 19.19
N LEU A 223 -3.40 1.62 18.57
CA LEU A 223 -3.30 1.82 17.12
C LEU A 223 -1.85 2.12 16.71
N PHE A 224 -1.13 1.07 16.36
CA PHE A 224 -0.41 1.01 15.08
C PHE A 224 -0.44 -0.45 14.64
N GLY A 225 -1.46 -0.79 13.85
CA GLY A 225 -1.43 -1.93 12.95
C GLY A 225 -0.88 -1.52 11.59
N ALA A 226 -0.40 -2.45 10.78
CA ALA A 226 0.46 -2.22 9.64
C ALA A 226 -0.03 -1.16 8.65
N GLU A 227 0.93 -0.33 8.25
CA GLU A 227 1.00 0.68 7.16
C GLU A 227 -0.23 1.53 6.86
N ASP A 228 -1.04 1.85 7.86
CA ASP A 228 -1.75 3.12 7.80
C ASP A 228 -0.72 4.26 7.68
N CYS A 229 -1.10 5.39 7.07
CA CYS A 229 -0.24 6.55 6.82
C CYS A 229 0.57 6.93 8.07
N SER A 230 -0.07 6.82 9.24
CA SER A 230 0.49 7.10 10.58
C SER A 230 1.56 6.13 11.04
N SER A 231 1.47 4.85 10.70
CA SER A 231 2.45 3.83 11.07
C SER A 231 3.69 3.84 10.16
N ALA A 232 3.53 4.10 8.86
CA ALA A 232 4.66 4.25 7.94
C ALA A 232 5.50 5.49 8.28
N VAL A 233 4.82 6.60 8.60
CA VAL A 233 5.47 7.81 9.12
C VAL A 233 6.14 7.53 10.47
N ALA A 234 5.49 6.78 11.38
CA ALA A 234 6.08 6.42 12.67
C ALA A 234 7.37 5.60 12.51
N LYS A 235 7.39 4.59 11.61
CA LYS A 235 8.59 3.81 11.27
C LYS A 235 9.67 4.71 10.66
N ALA A 236 9.31 5.57 9.71
CA ALA A 236 10.24 6.49 9.06
C ALA A 236 10.91 7.48 10.05
N THR A 237 10.24 7.74 11.16
CA THR A 237 10.66 8.72 12.17
C THR A 237 11.21 8.07 13.45
N GLY A 238 11.19 6.74 13.53
CA GLY A 238 11.62 6.00 14.72
C GLY A 238 10.73 6.20 15.95
N LEU A 239 9.45 6.55 15.76
CA LEU A 239 8.49 6.66 16.85
C LEU A 239 8.20 5.27 17.43
N GLY A 240 8.63 5.03 18.67
CA GLY A 240 8.64 3.69 19.28
C GLY A 240 7.37 3.26 20.02
N LYS A 241 6.31 4.09 20.14
CA LYS A 241 5.10 3.73 20.91
C LYS A 241 3.79 4.16 20.24
N TYR A 242 2.75 3.37 20.53
CA TYR A 242 1.41 3.39 19.93
C TYR A 242 0.54 4.61 20.27
N VAL A 243 -0.23 5.09 19.28
CA VAL A 243 -1.30 6.08 19.50
C VAL A 243 -2.58 5.32 19.86
N VAL A 244 -3.40 5.86 20.76
CA VAL A 244 -4.66 5.21 21.20
C VAL A 244 -5.85 5.58 20.31
N GLU A 245 -5.77 6.70 19.58
CA GLU A 245 -6.83 7.22 18.70
C GLU A 245 -6.25 7.95 17.47
N VAL A 246 -6.84 7.79 16.28
CA VAL A 246 -6.38 8.44 15.03
C VAL A 246 -7.04 9.81 14.82
N THR A 247 -7.02 10.65 15.86
CA THR A 247 -7.42 12.06 15.71
C THR A 247 -6.19 12.93 15.46
N THR A 248 -6.37 14.08 14.80
CA THR A 248 -5.30 15.04 14.59
C THR A 248 -4.61 15.42 15.92
N THR A 249 -5.39 15.60 16.98
CA THR A 249 -4.90 15.93 18.33
C THR A 249 -4.09 14.80 18.95
N SER A 250 -4.61 13.57 18.92
CA SER A 250 -3.96 12.39 19.51
C SER A 250 -2.66 12.04 18.78
N LEU A 251 -2.62 12.20 17.45
CA LEU A 251 -1.40 12.04 16.66
C LEU A 251 -0.36 13.11 17.02
N ARG A 252 -0.75 14.39 17.10
CA ARG A 252 0.14 15.46 17.56
C ARG A 252 0.73 15.15 18.93
N GLU A 253 -0.08 14.74 19.89
CA GLU A 253 0.38 14.37 21.23
C GLU A 253 1.37 13.21 21.22
N ALA A 254 1.17 12.19 20.37
CA ALA A 254 2.09 11.08 20.26
C ALA A 254 3.49 11.50 19.76
N TYR A 255 3.55 12.33 18.72
CA TYR A 255 4.82 12.81 18.16
C TYR A 255 5.53 13.85 19.05
N THR A 256 4.77 14.60 19.87
CA THR A 256 5.34 15.68 20.70
C THR A 256 5.64 15.26 22.15
N SER A 257 5.00 14.21 22.66
CA SER A 257 5.16 13.82 24.06
C SER A 257 6.36 12.89 24.27
N PRO A 258 7.30 13.24 25.17
CA PRO A 258 8.41 12.36 25.54
C PRO A 258 7.96 11.01 26.11
N LYS A 259 6.74 10.92 26.67
CA LYS A 259 6.16 9.67 27.19
C LYS A 259 6.09 8.57 26.12
N TRP A 260 5.85 8.98 24.88
CA TRP A 260 5.69 8.13 23.71
C TRP A 260 6.97 8.00 22.88
N GLY A 261 8.10 8.55 23.35
CA GLY A 261 9.33 8.67 22.55
C GLY A 261 9.24 9.79 21.49
N GLY A 262 8.24 10.66 21.59
CA GLY A 262 8.07 11.82 20.74
C GLY A 262 9.05 12.93 21.11
N HIS A 263 9.70 13.50 20.09
CA HIS A 263 10.66 14.61 20.23
C HIS A 263 10.38 15.74 19.24
N TYR A 264 9.18 15.73 18.64
CA TYR A 264 8.78 16.73 17.66
C TYR A 264 8.21 17.98 18.35
N THR A 265 8.39 19.12 17.70
CA THR A 265 7.81 20.40 18.06
C THR A 265 6.81 20.79 16.97
N ALA A 266 5.64 21.27 17.36
CA ALA A 266 4.68 21.77 16.39
C ALA A 266 5.15 23.14 15.84
N ILE A 267 5.30 23.25 14.52
CA ILE A 267 5.58 24.51 13.82
C ILE A 267 4.33 25.39 13.83
N THR A 268 3.14 24.78 13.88
CA THR A 268 1.83 25.46 13.93
C THR A 268 1.00 24.88 15.06
N SER A 269 0.45 25.73 15.92
CA SER A 269 -0.12 25.25 17.19
C SER A 269 -1.64 25.02 17.17
N THR A 270 -2.43 25.72 16.33
CA THR A 270 -3.90 25.63 16.28
C THR A 270 -4.56 26.27 15.02
N TYR A 271 -5.86 26.00 14.83
CA TYR A 271 -6.82 26.53 13.81
C TYR A 271 -6.78 28.05 13.53
N GLN A 272 -6.18 28.85 14.41
CA GLN A 272 -6.25 30.32 14.37
C GLN A 272 -4.91 31.01 14.05
N GLU A 273 -3.82 30.25 13.99
CA GLU A 273 -2.50 30.81 13.67
C GLU A 273 -2.17 30.61 12.19
N GLU A 274 -1.67 31.68 11.57
CA GLU A 274 -1.17 31.62 10.21
C GLU A 274 0.02 30.65 10.14
N ILE A 275 -0.01 29.73 9.19
CA ILE A 275 1.08 28.77 8.98
C ILE A 275 2.29 29.56 8.47
N ASP A 276 3.38 29.53 9.23
CA ASP A 276 4.67 30.05 8.77
C ASP A 276 5.32 29.04 7.82
N TRP A 277 4.92 29.10 6.54
CA TRP A 277 5.39 28.19 5.50
C TRP A 277 6.91 28.20 5.32
N ALA A 278 7.60 29.28 5.72
CA ALA A 278 9.06 29.36 5.64
C ALA A 278 9.77 28.43 6.65
N LYS A 279 9.06 28.01 7.72
CA LYS A 279 9.59 27.08 8.72
C LYS A 279 9.40 25.60 8.37
N VAL A 280 8.52 25.30 7.40
CA VAL A 280 8.26 23.92 6.97
C VAL A 280 9.39 23.45 6.06
N GLN A 281 10.00 22.32 6.40
CA GLN A 281 11.17 21.78 5.71
C GLN A 281 10.96 20.31 5.29
N PRO A 282 11.70 19.82 4.28
CA PRO A 282 11.74 18.39 3.99
C PRO A 282 12.09 17.57 5.24
N GLY A 283 11.37 16.48 5.47
CA GLY A 283 11.51 15.62 6.64
C GLY A 283 10.56 15.93 7.79
N ASP A 284 9.89 17.09 7.78
CA ASP A 284 8.80 17.40 8.71
C ASP A 284 7.60 16.48 8.50
N ILE A 285 6.74 16.39 9.51
CA ILE A 285 5.52 15.59 9.47
C ILE A 285 4.31 16.50 9.23
N TYR A 286 3.54 16.19 8.20
CA TYR A 286 2.21 16.74 7.96
C TYR A 286 1.15 15.90 8.68
N ILE A 287 0.18 16.54 9.36
CA ILE A 287 -0.97 15.85 9.98
C ILE A 287 -2.26 16.57 9.63
N ARG A 288 -3.28 15.84 9.15
CA ARG A 288 -4.64 16.36 8.90
C ARG A 288 -5.70 15.29 8.98
N GLY A 289 -6.71 15.47 9.83
CA GLY A 289 -7.90 14.60 9.86
C GLY A 289 -7.55 13.12 10.08
N GLY A 290 -6.60 12.83 10.96
CA GLY A 290 -6.09 11.47 11.18
C GLY A 290 -5.05 10.98 10.15
N HIS A 291 -4.86 11.69 9.04
CA HIS A 291 -3.83 11.40 8.05
C HIS A 291 -2.48 11.98 8.47
N THR A 292 -1.39 11.27 8.14
CA THR A 292 -0.03 11.77 8.31
C THR A 292 0.81 11.55 7.04
N ALA A 293 1.78 12.42 6.81
CA ALA A 293 2.74 12.29 5.70
C ALA A 293 4.10 12.88 6.06
N ILE A 294 5.16 12.47 5.36
CA ILE A 294 6.47 13.15 5.42
C ILE A 294 6.51 14.23 4.34
N ILE A 295 6.90 15.45 4.70
CA ILE A 295 7.17 16.52 3.75
C ILE A 295 8.40 16.15 2.92
N ALA A 296 8.26 16.09 1.60
CA ALA A 296 9.32 15.71 0.68
C ALA A 296 10.00 16.91 0.02
N SER A 297 9.28 18.02 -0.12
CA SER A 297 9.80 19.28 -0.67
C SER A 297 9.44 20.46 0.22
N ALA A 298 10.30 21.49 0.24
CA ALA A 298 9.94 22.76 0.85
C ALA A 298 8.70 23.36 0.16
N PRO A 299 7.79 24.02 0.89
CA PRO A 299 6.63 24.67 0.29
C PRO A 299 7.00 25.85 -0.60
N ASP A 300 6.25 26.02 -1.68
CA ASP A 300 6.33 27.16 -2.59
C ASP A 300 4.92 27.75 -2.88
N GLN A 301 4.86 28.67 -3.84
CA GLN A 301 3.61 29.31 -4.27
C GLN A 301 2.60 28.35 -4.92
N HIS A 302 3.01 27.13 -5.26
CA HIS A 302 2.19 26.12 -5.91
C HIS A 302 1.79 25.00 -4.97
N GLY A 303 2.53 24.75 -3.90
CA GLY A 303 2.25 23.70 -2.95
C GLY A 303 3.50 23.10 -2.33
N PHE A 304 3.39 21.85 -1.93
CA PHE A 304 4.51 21.03 -1.49
C PHE A 304 4.23 19.56 -1.78
N GLU A 305 5.29 18.77 -1.88
CA GLU A 305 5.20 17.34 -2.07
C GLU A 305 5.28 16.62 -0.73
N THR A 306 4.52 15.54 -0.62
CA THR A 306 4.53 14.65 0.55
C THR A 306 4.75 13.21 0.13
N LEU A 307 5.46 12.45 0.95
CA LEU A 307 5.56 11.01 0.86
C LEU A 307 4.58 10.39 1.86
N GLU A 308 3.70 9.54 1.37
CA GLU A 308 2.69 8.89 2.19
C GLU A 308 2.27 7.55 1.61
N PHE A 309 1.81 6.67 2.49
CA PHE A 309 0.84 5.68 2.09
C PHE A 309 -0.53 6.30 2.16
N ASN A 310 -1.43 5.89 1.30
CA ASN A 310 -2.82 6.25 1.38
C ASN A 310 -3.67 5.00 1.25
N ARG A 311 -4.70 4.95 2.10
CA ARG A 311 -5.67 3.88 2.15
C ARG A 311 -7.03 4.50 2.26
N ASP A 312 -7.81 4.40 1.20
CA ASP A 312 -9.23 4.67 1.32
C ASP A 312 -9.90 3.45 1.97
N ILE A 313 -10.01 3.47 3.29
CA ILE A 313 -10.65 2.44 4.13
C ILE A 313 -12.10 2.81 4.49
N GLU A 314 -12.50 4.06 4.26
CA GLU A 314 -13.74 4.65 4.76
C GLU A 314 -14.68 5.12 3.65
N SER A 315 -14.27 5.07 2.38
CA SER A 315 -15.14 5.41 1.26
C SER A 315 -15.25 4.27 0.25
N ASN A 316 -16.48 4.00 -0.21
CA ASN A 316 -16.78 3.09 -1.32
C ASN A 316 -16.47 3.76 -2.67
N THR A 317 -15.26 4.32 -2.80
CA THR A 317 -14.85 4.92 -4.05
C THR A 317 -13.91 3.99 -4.80
N LYS A 318 -14.19 3.78 -6.09
CA LYS A 318 -13.29 3.10 -7.04
C LYS A 318 -12.05 3.96 -7.36
N HIS A 319 -11.59 4.78 -6.42
CA HIS A 319 -10.64 5.85 -6.68
C HIS A 319 -9.19 5.47 -6.36
N LYS A 320 -8.30 6.13 -7.12
CA LYS A 320 -6.87 5.87 -7.36
C LYS A 320 -5.99 6.34 -6.19
N LEU A 321 -6.38 6.01 -4.96
CA LEU A 321 -5.74 6.50 -3.73
C LEU A 321 -4.94 5.42 -3.01
N LEU A 322 -4.90 4.19 -3.52
CA LEU A 322 -4.34 3.06 -2.81
C LEU A 322 -2.87 2.89 -3.15
N GLY A 323 -1.98 3.08 -2.17
CA GLY A 323 -0.56 2.83 -2.36
C GLY A 323 0.34 3.75 -1.57
N GLY A 324 1.63 3.47 -1.63
CA GLY A 324 2.70 4.37 -1.19
C GLY A 324 3.21 5.19 -2.35
N GLY A 325 3.39 6.50 -2.18
CA GLY A 325 3.88 7.35 -3.25
C GLY A 325 4.01 8.81 -2.85
N MET A 326 4.17 9.67 -3.86
CA MET A 326 4.17 11.11 -3.69
C MET A 326 2.79 11.70 -3.89
N TYR A 327 2.44 12.67 -3.06
CA TYR A 327 1.21 13.45 -3.15
C TYR A 327 1.48 14.95 -3.08
N HIS A 328 0.90 15.68 -4.03
CA HIS A 328 1.00 17.14 -4.09
C HIS A 328 -0.09 17.79 -3.22
N ARG A 329 0.30 18.71 -2.35
CA ARG A 329 -0.58 19.43 -1.43
C ARG A 329 -0.56 20.93 -1.69
N THR A 330 -1.73 21.55 -1.67
CA THR A 330 -1.89 23.01 -1.81
C THR A 330 -1.62 23.73 -0.49
N THR A 331 -1.08 24.94 -0.56
CA THR A 331 -0.77 25.82 0.59
C THR A 331 -1.97 26.63 1.12
N ASP A 332 -3.19 26.36 0.62
CA ASP A 332 -4.44 26.97 1.11
C ASP A 332 -5.35 25.92 1.78
N PRO A 333 -5.17 25.66 3.08
CA PRO A 333 -6.04 24.74 3.79
C PRO A 333 -7.30 25.44 4.30
N GLN A 334 -8.37 25.39 3.50
CA GLN A 334 -9.69 25.84 3.99
C GLN A 334 -10.18 24.93 5.13
N GLY A 335 -10.34 25.53 6.32
CA GLY A 335 -11.25 25.07 7.38
C GLY A 335 -10.95 23.74 8.07
N LYS A 336 -9.70 23.29 8.15
CA LYS A 336 -9.35 22.02 8.84
C LYS A 336 -8.11 22.14 9.73
N ASP A 337 -8.09 21.39 10.83
CA ASP A 337 -6.92 21.25 11.70
C ASP A 337 -5.76 20.60 10.94
N ILE A 338 -4.71 21.40 10.68
CA ILE A 338 -3.47 20.93 10.06
C ILE A 338 -2.31 21.28 10.98
N TYR A 339 -1.44 20.29 11.19
CA TYR A 339 -0.21 20.46 11.95
C TYR A 339 0.99 20.10 11.09
N PHE A 340 2.04 20.89 11.24
CA PHE A 340 3.39 20.56 10.78
C PHE A 340 4.25 20.32 12.01
N LEU A 341 4.84 19.14 12.14
CA LEU A 341 5.69 18.77 13.26
C LEU A 341 7.12 18.65 12.79
N CYS A 342 8.03 19.39 13.42
CA CYS A 342 9.47 19.33 13.15
C CYS A 342 10.20 18.59 14.27
N GLN A 343 11.22 17.84 13.92
CA GLN A 343 12.27 17.43 14.86
C GLN A 343 13.57 18.09 14.36
N PRO A 344 14.61 18.32 15.20
CA PRO A 344 15.96 18.50 14.66
C PRO A 344 16.24 17.35 13.68
N ALA A 345 16.18 17.66 12.38
CA ALA A 345 16.29 16.67 11.33
C ALA A 345 17.62 15.95 11.52
N LYS A 346 17.57 14.62 11.58
CA LYS A 346 18.80 13.85 11.39
C LYS A 346 19.14 13.97 9.92
N ASP A 347 20.24 14.68 9.64
CA ASP A 347 20.79 14.77 8.30
C ASP A 347 21.02 13.36 7.77
N PHE A 348 20.58 13.11 6.54
CA PHE A 348 21.00 11.93 5.81
C PHE A 348 22.48 12.13 5.44
N LYS A 349 23.31 11.07 5.62
CA LYS A 349 24.78 11.18 5.56
C LYS A 349 25.31 11.93 4.34
N GLU A 350 24.67 11.74 3.19
CA GLU A 350 24.96 12.45 1.95
C GLU A 350 23.64 12.77 1.24
N SER A 351 23.41 14.05 0.92
CA SER A 351 22.24 14.43 0.12
C SER A 351 22.34 13.81 -1.28
N CYS A 352 21.30 13.09 -1.71
CA CYS A 352 21.25 12.44 -3.02
C CYS A 352 19.94 12.75 -3.77
N SER A 353 19.88 12.41 -5.05
CA SER A 353 18.61 12.48 -5.78
C SER A 353 17.70 11.32 -5.37
N ALA A 354 16.38 11.49 -5.51
CA ALA A 354 15.43 10.40 -5.31
C ALA A 354 15.76 9.19 -6.21
N THR A 355 16.17 9.42 -7.46
CA THR A 355 16.55 8.37 -8.40
C THR A 355 17.74 7.55 -7.91
N ASP A 356 18.80 8.20 -7.42
CA ASP A 356 19.99 7.51 -6.90
C ASP A 356 19.63 6.66 -5.68
N LEU A 357 18.76 7.20 -4.79
CA LEU A 357 18.29 6.45 -3.63
C LEU A 357 17.47 5.22 -4.02
N LEU A 358 16.58 5.35 -5.02
CA LEU A 358 15.79 4.22 -5.52
C LEU A 358 16.69 3.11 -6.07
N GLN A 359 17.71 3.47 -6.86
CA GLN A 359 18.69 2.51 -7.39
C GLN A 359 19.47 1.81 -6.29
N LEU A 360 19.88 2.54 -5.25
CA LEU A 360 20.53 1.96 -4.08
C LEU A 360 19.61 0.96 -3.37
N ILE A 361 18.32 1.31 -3.18
CA ILE A 361 17.35 0.42 -2.55
C ILE A 361 17.15 -0.84 -3.40
N ASP A 362 17.01 -0.71 -4.72
CA ASP A 362 16.85 -1.84 -5.64
C ASP A 362 18.03 -2.81 -5.52
N GLN A 363 19.25 -2.30 -5.62
CA GLN A 363 20.46 -3.11 -5.49
C GLN A 363 20.50 -3.84 -4.14
N ARG A 364 20.22 -3.13 -3.04
CA ARG A 364 20.22 -3.71 -1.69
C ARG A 364 19.13 -4.76 -1.51
N TYR A 365 17.95 -4.51 -2.09
CA TYR A 365 16.85 -5.45 -2.06
C TYR A 365 17.22 -6.76 -2.78
N GLU A 366 17.79 -6.67 -3.97
CA GLU A 366 18.30 -7.83 -4.72
C GLU A 366 19.40 -8.57 -3.94
N GLU A 367 20.36 -7.86 -3.36
CA GLU A 367 21.43 -8.44 -2.53
C GLU A 367 20.90 -9.21 -1.31
N MET A 368 19.84 -8.69 -0.66
CA MET A 368 19.30 -9.28 0.56
C MET A 368 18.35 -10.45 0.32
N TYR A 369 17.53 -10.37 -0.72
CA TYR A 369 16.43 -11.31 -0.91
C TYR A 369 16.56 -12.16 -2.17
N GLY A 370 17.20 -11.67 -3.23
CA GLY A 370 17.17 -12.32 -4.54
C GLY A 370 15.74 -12.71 -4.92
N ASP A 371 15.54 -14.00 -5.24
CA ASP A 371 14.22 -14.56 -5.57
C ASP A 371 13.37 -14.93 -4.33
N ASN A 372 13.96 -14.92 -3.13
CA ASN A 372 13.32 -15.38 -1.89
C ASN A 372 12.95 -14.21 -0.99
N VAL A 373 11.84 -13.53 -1.29
CA VAL A 373 11.35 -12.39 -0.51
C VAL A 373 10.61 -12.87 0.75
N PRO A 374 11.12 -12.59 1.97
CA PRO A 374 10.42 -12.93 3.20
C PRO A 374 9.15 -12.08 3.35
N VAL A 375 8.07 -12.71 3.79
CA VAL A 375 6.76 -12.07 4.01
C VAL A 375 6.82 -10.99 5.12
N ASP A 376 7.79 -11.09 6.03
CA ASP A 376 7.89 -10.35 7.29
C ASP A 376 8.95 -9.24 7.35
N VAL A 377 9.90 -9.17 6.40
CA VAL A 377 11.04 -8.23 6.46
C VAL A 377 10.89 -7.02 5.53
N ALA A 378 10.06 -7.12 4.50
CA ALA A 378 9.78 -5.99 3.65
C ALA A 378 9.09 -4.90 4.51
N GLY A 379 9.56 -3.64 4.46
CA GLY A 379 9.02 -2.54 5.27
C GLY A 379 9.83 -2.12 6.50
N ASP A 380 10.92 -2.81 6.84
CA ASP A 380 11.96 -2.21 7.70
C ASP A 380 12.87 -1.33 6.84
N CYS A 381 12.67 0.00 6.87
CA CYS A 381 13.48 0.93 6.08
C CYS A 381 14.96 0.98 6.51
N GLY A 382 15.28 0.59 7.75
CA GLY A 382 16.63 0.70 8.29
C GLY A 382 17.61 -0.24 7.61
N ILE A 383 17.14 -1.42 7.17
CA ILE A 383 17.99 -2.47 6.59
C ILE A 383 18.58 -2.06 5.24
N PHE A 384 17.84 -1.26 4.45
CA PHE A 384 18.26 -0.83 3.12
C PHE A 384 19.27 0.30 3.15
N LEU A 385 19.32 1.06 4.25
CA LEU A 385 19.97 2.37 4.27
C LEU A 385 21.20 2.45 5.17
N GLN A 386 21.61 1.36 5.84
CA GLN A 386 22.82 1.24 6.70
C GLN A 386 23.30 2.60 7.24
N LEU A 387 22.51 3.22 8.11
CA LEU A 387 22.86 4.48 8.77
C LEU A 387 23.96 4.32 9.81
#